data_AF-A0A0L6U9C7-F1
#
_entry.id   AF-A0A0L6U9C7-F1
#
_cell.length_a   1.000
_cell.length_b   1.000
_cell.length_c   1.000
_cell.angle_alpha   90.00
_cell.angle_beta   90.00
_cell.angle_gamma   90.00
#
_symmetry.space_group_name_H-M   'P 1'
#
loop_
_entity.id
_entity.type
_entity.pdbx_description
1 polymer ?
#
loop_
_entity_poly.entity_id
_entity_poly.type
_entity_poly.pdbx_seq_one_letter_code
_entity_poly.pdbx_strand_id
1 'polypeptide(L)'
;MSFNDVVSSRESKVMHTNNNYTLWLIPIEAKLYKIKTLNIFTGTVSSPDPEKDKDNAQLFVKLNKDAYAEIVQHLSPDVLAYVSSTLPMADKFNG
;
A
#
# COMPACT_ATOMS: atom_id res chain seq x y z
N MET A 1 17.89 -37.25 -26.65
CA MET A 1 16.97 -36.17 -26.24
C MET A 1 17.18 -35.95 -24.75
N SER A 2 17.79 -34.82 -24.37
CA SER A 2 18.02 -34.46 -22.97
C SER A 2 16.89 -33.55 -22.53
N PHE A 3 16.14 -33.96 -21.50
CA PHE A 3 15.12 -33.13 -20.89
C PHE A 3 15.85 -32.05 -20.09
N ASN A 4 15.69 -30.79 -20.51
CA ASN A 4 16.08 -29.66 -19.70
C ASN A 4 15.07 -29.57 -18.55
N ASP A 5 15.51 -29.92 -17.34
CA ASP A 5 14.82 -29.56 -16.12
C ASP A 5 14.82 -28.04 -16.03
N VAL A 6 13.76 -27.43 -16.57
CA VAL A 6 13.37 -26.08 -16.22
C VAL A 6 12.99 -26.17 -14.74
N VAL A 7 13.95 -25.83 -13.88
CA VAL A 7 13.68 -25.44 -12.50
C VAL A 7 12.78 -24.21 -12.61
N SER A 8 11.47 -24.48 -12.67
CA SER A 8 10.46 -23.48 -12.38
C SER A 8 10.69 -23.11 -10.93
N SER A 9 11.42 -22.00 -10.71
CA SER A 9 11.41 -21.37 -9.41
C SER A 9 9.94 -21.07 -9.14
N ARG A 10 9.29 -21.90 -8.32
CA ARG A 10 8.05 -21.50 -7.67
C ARG A 10 8.49 -20.34 -6.81
N GLU A 11 8.42 -19.12 -7.35
CA GLU A 11 8.47 -17.90 -6.55
C GLU A 11 7.49 -18.17 -5.42
N SER A 12 8.02 -18.36 -4.22
CA SER A 12 7.20 -18.65 -3.06
C SER A 12 6.39 -17.38 -2.86
N LYS A 13 5.17 -17.36 -3.40
CA LYS A 13 4.21 -16.27 -3.29
C LYS A 13 3.99 -16.01 -1.80
N VAL A 14 4.65 -14.98 -1.30
CA VAL A 14 4.53 -14.57 0.10
C VAL A 14 3.17 -13.90 0.25
N MET A 15 2.16 -14.68 0.60
CA MET A 15 0.88 -14.18 1.07
C MET A 15 1.12 -13.31 2.30
N HIS A 16 0.61 -12.08 2.36
CA HIS A 16 0.78 -11.26 3.56
C HIS A 16 0.11 -11.92 4.77
N THR A 17 0.93 -12.41 5.69
CA THR A 17 0.56 -12.92 7.01
C THR A 17 1.18 -12.01 8.05
N ASN A 18 0.70 -12.06 9.29
CA ASN A 18 1.32 -11.32 10.40
C ASN A 18 2.83 -11.61 10.53
N ASN A 19 3.29 -12.79 10.08
CA ASN A 19 4.69 -13.22 10.16
C ASN A 19 5.60 -12.63 9.08
N ASN A 20 5.05 -12.12 7.97
CA ASN A 20 5.84 -11.50 6.88
C ASN A 20 5.44 -10.05 6.60
N TYR A 21 4.56 -9.47 7.43
CA TYR A 21 4.20 -8.06 7.40
C TYR A 21 5.44 -7.16 7.49
N THR A 22 6.42 -7.50 8.34
CA THR A 22 7.67 -6.74 8.49
C THR A 22 8.50 -6.68 7.21
N LEU A 23 8.47 -7.73 6.39
CA LEU A 23 9.21 -7.76 5.11
C LEU A 23 8.63 -6.80 4.07
N TRP A 24 7.34 -6.47 4.16
CA TRP A 24 6.70 -5.44 3.33
C TRP A 24 6.69 -4.06 3.97
N LEU A 25 6.64 -4.00 5.30
CA LEU A 25 6.61 -2.74 6.04
C LEU A 25 7.88 -1.89 5.78
N ILE A 26 9.07 -2.50 5.84
CA ILE A 26 10.34 -1.77 5.62
C ILE A 26 10.39 -1.10 4.24
N PRO A 27 10.15 -1.80 3.11
CA PRO A 27 10.19 -1.17 1.80
C PRO A 27 9.07 -0.14 1.60
N ILE A 28 7.87 -0.34 2.16
CA ILE A 28 6.81 0.66 2.02
C ILE A 28 7.11 1.93 2.85
N GLU A 29 7.63 1.80 4.07
CA GLU A 29 8.04 2.95 4.88
C GLU A 29 9.12 3.79 4.18
N ALA A 30 10.12 3.13 3.57
CA ALA A 30 11.16 3.81 2.81
C ALA A 30 10.59 4.56 1.58
N LYS A 31 9.59 4.00 0.90
CA LYS A 31 8.91 4.64 -0.23
C LYS A 31 8.08 5.84 0.21
N LEU A 32 7.28 5.69 1.26
CA LEU A 32 6.49 6.78 1.85
C LEU A 32 7.39 7.91 2.39
N TYR A 33 8.54 7.57 2.96
CA TYR A 33 9.56 8.55 3.35
C TYR A 33 10.07 9.34 2.15
N LYS A 34 10.40 8.65 1.05
CA LYS A 34 10.88 9.28 -0.19
C LYS A 34 9.87 10.28 -0.78
N ILE A 35 8.57 9.99 -0.70
CA ILE A 35 7.50 10.88 -1.16
C ILE A 35 7.01 11.85 -0.08
N LYS A 36 7.66 11.90 1.09
CA LYS A 36 7.35 12.77 2.22
C LYS A 36 5.95 12.58 2.82
N THR A 37 5.38 11.37 2.73
CA THR A 37 4.05 11.04 3.25
C THR A 37 4.08 10.11 4.46
N LEU A 38 5.26 9.63 4.88
CA LEU A 38 5.39 8.69 6.01
C LEU A 38 4.68 9.20 7.28
N ASN A 39 4.88 10.47 7.64
CA ASN A 39 4.27 11.05 8.86
C ASN A 39 2.74 11.17 8.78
N ILE A 40 2.18 11.20 7.57
CA ILE A 40 0.73 11.15 7.35
C ILE A 40 0.23 9.72 7.56
N PHE A 41 0.94 8.76 6.96
CA PHE A 41 0.63 7.33 7.09
C PHE A 41 0.70 6.83 8.53
N THR A 42 1.71 7.26 9.30
CA THR A 42 1.86 6.88 10.72
C THR A 42 0.93 7.65 11.65
N GLY A 43 0.15 8.61 11.13
CA GLY A 43 -0.72 9.47 11.94
C GLY A 43 0.03 10.46 12.84
N THR A 44 1.33 10.63 12.65
CA THR A 44 2.15 11.59 13.42
C THR A 44 1.71 13.03 13.16
N VAL A 45 1.22 13.31 11.95
CA VAL A 45 0.62 14.60 11.58
C VAL A 45 -0.89 14.43 11.49
N SER A 46 -1.62 15.24 12.26
CA SER A 46 -3.08 15.31 12.18
C SER A 46 -3.53 16.10 10.95
N SER A 47 -4.70 15.75 10.42
CA SER A 47 -5.31 16.48 9.31
C SER A 47 -5.59 17.94 9.72
N PRO A 48 -5.16 18.94 8.94
CA PRO A 48 -5.45 20.35 9.21
C PRO A 48 -6.95 20.64 9.14
N ASP A 49 -7.41 21.62 9.92
CA ASP A 49 -8.78 22.12 9.86
C ASP A 49 -9.00 22.89 8.53
N PRO A 50 -9.87 22.42 7.62
CA PRO A 50 -10.05 23.05 6.32
C PRO A 50 -10.67 24.45 6.38
N GLU A 51 -11.33 24.82 7.49
CA GLU A 51 -11.86 26.17 7.69
C GLU A 51 -10.77 27.16 8.13
N LYS A 52 -9.75 26.67 8.85
CA LYS A 52 -8.64 27.50 9.38
C LYS A 52 -7.44 27.55 8.45
N ASP A 53 -7.17 26.46 7.73
CA ASP A 53 -5.99 26.29 6.89
C ASP A 53 -6.32 25.41 5.67
N LYS A 54 -7.06 26.02 4.74
CA LYS A 54 -7.57 25.36 3.54
C LYS A 54 -6.46 24.78 2.67
N ASP A 55 -5.34 25.50 2.51
CA ASP A 55 -4.26 25.10 1.61
C ASP A 55 -3.54 23.86 2.14
N ASN A 56 -3.22 23.83 3.44
CA ASN A 56 -2.60 22.64 4.03
C ASN A 56 -3.58 21.47 4.14
N ALA A 57 -4.87 21.71 4.37
CA ALA A 57 -5.88 20.65 4.33
C ALA A 57 -5.98 20.00 2.93
N GLN A 58 -5.98 20.81 1.86
CA GLN A 58 -5.96 20.30 0.49
C GLN A 58 -4.68 19.53 0.17
N LEU A 59 -3.53 20.06 0.59
CA LEU A 59 -2.25 19.38 0.44
C LEU A 59 -2.22 18.04 1.18
N PHE A 60 -2.73 18.00 2.41
CA PHE A 60 -2.83 16.78 3.23
C PHE A 60 -3.67 15.72 2.52
N VAL A 61 -4.84 16.08 1.98
CA VAL A 61 -5.70 15.16 1.23
C VAL A 61 -4.98 14.59 0.01
N LYS A 62 -4.24 15.43 -0.73
CA LYS A 62 -3.45 14.98 -1.89
C LYS A 62 -2.36 13.99 -1.47
N LEU A 63 -1.55 14.34 -0.48
CA LEU A 63 -0.47 13.49 0.02
C LEU A 63 -0.98 12.17 0.58
N ASN A 64 -2.16 12.18 1.23
CA ASN A 64 -2.80 10.96 1.72
C ASN A 64 -3.24 10.04 0.57
N LYS A 65 -3.77 10.60 -0.53
CA LYS A 65 -4.10 9.84 -1.75
C LYS A 65 -2.84 9.28 -2.43
N ASP A 66 -1.76 10.06 -2.49
CA ASP A 66 -0.49 9.62 -3.06
C ASP A 66 0.11 8.47 -2.23
N ALA A 67 0.07 8.56 -0.89
CA ALA A 67 0.46 7.48 0.02
C ALA A 67 -0.36 6.20 -0.19
N TYR A 68 -1.69 6.34 -0.30
CA TYR A 68 -2.58 5.22 -0.57
C TYR A 68 -2.22 4.53 -1.90
N ALA A 69 -2.01 5.30 -2.96
CA ALA A 69 -1.64 4.75 -4.27
C ALA A 69 -0.30 4.01 -4.22
N GLU A 70 0.71 4.55 -3.54
CA GLU A 70 2.01 3.90 -3.37
C GLU A 70 1.87 2.57 -2.61
N ILE A 71 1.06 2.54 -1.54
CA ILE A 71 0.77 1.31 -0.77
C ILE A 71 0.15 0.25 -1.66
N VAL A 72 -0.93 0.60 -2.37
CA VAL A 72 -1.69 -0.34 -3.20
C VAL A 72 -0.83 -0.89 -4.35
N GLN A 73 -0.01 -0.07 -5.00
CA GLN A 73 0.89 -0.50 -6.08
C GLN A 73 1.96 -1.50 -5.63
N HIS A 74 2.28 -1.52 -4.34
CA HIS A 74 3.28 -2.42 -3.76
C HIS A 74 2.67 -3.62 -3.03
N LEU A 75 1.36 -3.82 -3.13
CA LEU A 75 0.72 -5.06 -2.70
C LEU A 75 0.86 -6.13 -3.80
N SER A 76 1.04 -7.38 -3.38
CA SER A 76 1.03 -8.50 -4.32
C SER A 76 -0.38 -8.75 -4.85
N PRO A 77 -0.53 -9.31 -6.07
CA PRO A 77 -1.84 -9.62 -6.64
C PRO A 77 -2.73 -10.49 -5.75
N ASP A 78 -2.13 -11.43 -5.00
CA ASP A 78 -2.88 -12.30 -4.10
C ASP A 78 -3.46 -11.53 -2.91
N VAL A 79 -2.73 -10.53 -2.39
CA VAL A 79 -3.22 -9.66 -1.32
C VAL A 79 -4.25 -8.68 -1.84
N LEU A 80 -4.08 -8.14 -3.04
CA LEU A 80 -5.10 -7.33 -3.70
C LEU A 80 -6.40 -8.13 -3.90
N ALA A 81 -6.30 -9.39 -4.33
CA ALA A 81 -7.46 -10.28 -4.48
C ALA A 81 -8.15 -10.54 -3.14
N TYR A 82 -7.38 -10.82 -2.08
CA TYR A 82 -7.92 -11.01 -0.73
C TYR A 82 -8.62 -9.75 -0.20
N VAL A 83 -7.97 -8.59 -0.26
CA VAL A 83 -8.55 -7.31 0.18
C VAL A 83 -9.80 -6.97 -0.64
N SER A 84 -9.77 -7.16 -1.95
CA SER A 84 -10.93 -6.92 -2.83
C SER A 84 -12.11 -7.87 -2.55
N SER A 85 -11.84 -9.07 -2.04
CA SER A 85 -12.87 -10.04 -1.65
C SER A 85 -13.51 -9.71 -0.29
N THR A 86 -12.75 -9.09 0.61
CA THR A 86 -13.16 -8.81 2.00
C THR A 86 -13.73 -7.41 2.19
N LEU A 87 -13.44 -6.46 1.28
CA LEU A 87 -14.03 -5.12 1.30
C LEU A 87 -15.56 -5.19 1.16
N PRO A 88 -16.33 -4.51 2.05
CA PRO A 88 -17.76 -4.34 1.89
C PRO A 88 -18.09 -3.72 0.52
N MET A 89 -19.23 -4.10 -0.06
CA MET A 89 -19.61 -3.60 -1.40
C MET A 89 -19.70 -2.07 -1.46
N ALA A 90 -20.01 -1.40 -0.34
CA ALA A 90 -20.03 0.06 -0.21
C ALA A 90 -18.63 0.71 -0.32
N ASP A 91 -17.58 -0.04 0.02
CA ASP A 91 -16.19 0.43 0.03
C ASP A 91 -15.39 -0.08 -1.19
N LYS A 92 -16.00 -0.88 -2.06
CA LYS A 92 -15.37 -1.34 -3.30
C LYS A 92 -15.34 -0.21 -4.33
N PHE A 93 -14.17 -0.02 -4.93
CA PHE A 93 -14.03 0.83 -6.11
C PHE A 93 -14.86 0.25 -7.27
N ASN A 94 -15.82 1.02 -7.77
CA ASN A 94 -16.79 0.60 -8.79
C ASN A 94 -16.51 1.17 -10.19
N GLY A 95 -15.38 1.86 -10.37
CA GLY A 95 -15.04 2.57 -11.62
C GLY A 95 -15.17 4.07 -11.47
#